data_AF-A0AAN7LNC0-F1
#
_entry.id   AF-A0AAN7LNC0-F1
#
_cell.length_a   1.000
_cell.length_b   1.000
_cell.length_c   1.000
_cell.angle_alpha   90.00
_cell.angle_beta   90.00
_cell.angle_gamma   90.00
#
_symmetry.space_group_name_H-M   'P 1'
#
loop_
_entity.id
_entity.type
_entity.pdbx_description
1 polymer ?
#
loop_
_entity_poly.entity_id
_entity_poly.type
_entity_poly.pdbx_seq_one_letter_code
_entity_poly.pdbx_strand_id
1 'polypeptide(L)'
;MERIANGQPSDIIFSQPITELLSSSGTSGGQQKLLPMTAEDLDRETFFYNLFVKILNKYVEGLDQGKAMYFLFIKPEISFHNKAPKFRFVQRQNVVLSIDVDKTSEEVLLHVVTEAKEHLEQLGLLLTEYTSYPDTSSIPGHYVIYWELKEKGSKSDFPVLDQGIVEESLDSVYGSCRRNEKSIGPLEIRVVREGTFDSLMDYCMLQGSSLSQYKTPRCIKSDAALKILNSRVIGSFSSQCVPSWDPFIMV
;
A
#
# COMPACT_ATOMS: atom_id res chain seq x y z
N MET A 1 14.93 15.87 -13.88
CA MET A 1 13.48 15.58 -13.98
C MET A 1 12.64 16.59 -13.23
N GLU A 2 12.87 16.86 -11.94
CA GLU A 2 12.11 17.88 -11.17
C GLU A 2 12.05 19.26 -11.84
N ARG A 3 13.16 19.74 -12.40
CA ARG A 3 13.20 21.00 -13.16
C ARG A 3 12.24 21.03 -14.35
N ILE A 4 12.13 19.91 -15.07
CA ILE A 4 11.24 19.74 -16.22
C ILE A 4 9.79 19.59 -15.74
N ALA A 5 9.57 18.83 -14.66
CA ALA A 5 8.25 18.71 -14.01
C ALA A 5 7.71 20.04 -13.49
N ASN A 6 8.60 20.97 -13.14
CA ASN A 6 8.28 22.34 -12.74
C ASN A 6 8.16 23.32 -13.94
N GLY A 7 8.11 22.81 -15.18
CA GLY A 7 7.86 23.61 -16.38
C GLY A 7 9.07 24.31 -17.00
N GLN A 8 10.30 23.97 -16.61
CA GLN A 8 11.49 24.50 -17.29
C GLN A 8 11.73 23.81 -18.65
N PRO A 9 12.14 24.55 -19.71
CA PRO A 9 12.51 23.98 -20.99
C PRO A 9 13.63 22.93 -20.88
N SER A 10 13.54 21.84 -21.65
CA SER A 10 14.42 20.66 -21.53
C SER A 10 15.41 20.50 -22.68
N ASP A 11 15.82 21.58 -23.34
CA ASP A 11 16.70 21.57 -24.53
C ASP A 11 18.07 20.92 -24.29
N ILE A 12 18.39 20.63 -23.02
CA ILE A 12 19.64 20.00 -22.58
C ILE A 12 19.61 18.47 -22.75
N ILE A 13 18.43 17.83 -22.75
CA ILE A 13 18.29 16.36 -22.72
C ILE A 13 17.45 15.82 -23.90
N PHE A 14 16.53 16.61 -24.45
CA PHE A 14 15.65 16.21 -25.54
C PHE A 14 15.68 17.23 -26.68
N SER A 15 15.66 16.74 -27.93
CA SER A 15 15.66 17.57 -29.14
C SER A 15 14.28 18.15 -29.48
N GLN A 16 13.22 17.65 -28.85
CA GLN A 16 11.85 18.13 -28.98
C GLN A 16 11.26 18.50 -27.62
N PRO A 17 10.30 19.45 -27.56
CA PRO A 17 9.67 19.85 -26.32
C PRO A 17 8.90 18.69 -25.67
N ILE A 18 9.10 18.52 -24.36
CA ILE A 18 8.28 17.62 -23.55
C ILE A 18 6.95 18.32 -23.28
N THR A 19 5.85 17.69 -23.70
CA THR A 19 4.50 18.24 -23.56
C THR A 19 3.77 17.69 -22.34
N GLU A 20 4.14 16.50 -21.88
CA GLU A 20 3.49 15.83 -20.75
C GLU A 20 4.47 14.90 -20.01
N LEU A 21 4.19 14.64 -18.73
CA LEU A 21 4.89 13.64 -17.93
C LEU A 21 3.91 12.53 -17.58
N LEU A 22 4.05 11.38 -18.22
CA LEU A 22 3.28 10.20 -17.89
C LEU A 22 3.83 9.53 -16.64
N SER A 23 2.93 9.07 -15.80
CA SER A 23 3.29 8.44 -14.55
C SER A 23 3.23 6.92 -14.72
N SER A 24 4.38 6.26 -14.75
CA SER A 24 4.47 4.81 -14.72
C SER A 24 4.53 4.31 -13.27
N SER A 25 3.85 3.20 -13.00
CA SER A 25 3.86 2.54 -11.68
C SER A 25 5.23 1.96 -11.27
N GLY A 26 6.27 2.13 -12.09
CA GLY A 26 7.67 2.05 -11.68
C GLY A 26 8.06 0.74 -10.98
N THR A 27 8.35 -0.30 -11.77
CA THR A 27 8.90 -1.55 -11.22
C THR A 27 10.33 -1.38 -10.69
N SER A 28 10.65 -2.28 -9.74
CA SER A 28 11.88 -2.49 -8.95
C SER A 28 12.25 -1.49 -7.84
N GLY A 29 11.51 -0.40 -7.64
CA GLY A 29 11.78 0.55 -6.53
C GLY A 29 10.58 1.28 -5.94
N GLY A 30 9.35 0.99 -6.37
CA GLY A 30 8.12 1.54 -5.77
C GLY A 30 7.98 3.07 -5.85
N GLN A 31 8.82 3.73 -6.65
CA GLN A 31 8.67 5.15 -6.96
C GLN A 31 8.02 5.28 -8.33
N GLN A 32 6.96 6.09 -8.40
CA GLN A 32 6.31 6.46 -9.65
C GLN A 32 7.37 7.07 -10.58
N LYS A 33 7.60 6.44 -11.73
CA LYS A 33 8.56 6.92 -12.71
C LYS A 33 7.83 7.93 -13.59
N LEU A 34 8.28 9.18 -13.55
CA LEU A 34 7.82 10.20 -14.49
C LEU A 34 8.55 9.97 -15.81
N LEU A 35 7.78 9.60 -16.83
CA LEU A 35 8.23 9.39 -18.20
C LEU A 35 7.92 10.66 -19.00
N PRO A 36 8.93 11.39 -19.48
CA PRO A 36 8.71 12.55 -20.31
C PRO A 36 8.24 12.13 -21.70
N MET A 37 7.16 12.75 -22.18
CA MET A 37 6.56 12.47 -23.47
C MET A 37 6.57 13.71 -24.35
N THR A 38 6.95 13.53 -25.62
CA THR A 38 6.75 14.54 -26.65
C THR A 38 5.32 14.46 -27.19
N ALA A 39 4.88 15.48 -27.94
CA ALA A 39 3.58 15.44 -28.61
C ALA A 39 3.46 14.23 -29.56
N GLU A 40 4.54 13.88 -30.26
CA GLU A 40 4.58 12.74 -31.17
C GLU A 40 4.46 11.40 -30.43
N ASP A 41 5.07 11.28 -29.23
CA ASP A 41 4.96 10.08 -28.41
C ASP A 41 3.53 9.88 -27.87
N LEU A 42 2.89 10.96 -27.41
CA LEU A 42 1.50 10.95 -26.95
C LEU A 42 0.53 10.57 -28.07
N ASP A 43 0.72 11.14 -29.26
CA ASP A 43 -0.08 10.81 -30.44
C ASP A 43 0.09 9.34 -30.84
N ARG A 44 1.33 8.81 -30.79
CA ARG A 44 1.60 7.41 -31.07
C ARG A 44 0.97 6.47 -30.04
N GLU A 45 1.06 6.78 -28.75
CA GLU A 45 0.48 5.97 -27.68
C GLU A 45 -1.05 5.99 -27.74
N THR A 46 -1.65 7.16 -27.94
CA THR A 46 -3.09 7.35 -28.14
C THR A 46 -3.57 6.59 -29.38
N PHE A 47 -2.81 6.65 -30.47
CA PHE A 47 -3.10 5.88 -31.68
C PHE A 47 -3.07 4.37 -31.41
N PHE A 48 -2.06 3.88 -30.70
CA PHE A 48 -1.93 2.46 -30.38
C PHE A 48 -3.05 1.98 -29.46
N TYR A 49 -3.40 2.75 -28.42
CA TYR A 49 -4.50 2.43 -27.52
C TYR A 49 -5.84 2.40 -28.25
N ASN A 50 -6.13 3.41 -29.08
CA ASN A 50 -7.35 3.47 -29.88
C ASN A 50 -7.45 2.32 -30.88
N LEU A 51 -6.33 1.92 -31.49
CA LEU A 51 -6.28 0.77 -32.38
C LEU A 51 -6.48 -0.54 -31.62
N PHE A 52 -5.82 -0.71 -30.47
CA PHE A 52 -5.89 -1.89 -29.64
C PHE A 52 -7.31 -2.16 -29.14
N VAL A 53 -7.99 -1.15 -28.60
CA VAL A 53 -9.39 -1.25 -28.14
C VAL A 53 -10.32 -1.61 -29.32
N LYS A 54 -10.15 -0.99 -30.49
CA LYS A 54 -10.94 -1.33 -31.70
C LYS A 54 -10.71 -2.77 -32.17
N ILE A 55 -9.48 -3.25 -32.09
CA ILE A 55 -9.16 -4.64 -32.42
C ILE A 55 -9.81 -5.58 -31.42
N LEU A 56 -9.67 -5.34 -30.11
CA LEU A 56 -10.27 -6.18 -29.08
C LEU A 56 -11.79 -6.27 -29.21
N ASN A 57 -12.48 -5.14 -29.42
CA ASN A 57 -13.94 -5.11 -29.61
C ASN A 57 -14.39 -5.88 -30.86
N LYS A 58 -13.53 -6.06 -31.87
CA LYS A 58 -13.84 -6.90 -33.05
C LYS A 58 -13.82 -8.40 -32.73
N TYR A 59 -12.97 -8.82 -31.80
CA TYR A 59 -12.76 -10.24 -31.48
C TYR A 59 -13.44 -10.69 -30.19
N VAL A 60 -13.87 -9.77 -29.34
CA VAL A 60 -14.55 -10.04 -28.08
C VAL A 60 -15.82 -9.19 -28.01
N GLU A 61 -16.96 -9.85 -28.19
CA GLU A 61 -18.28 -9.20 -28.19
C GLU A 61 -18.65 -8.73 -26.78
N GLY A 62 -19.13 -7.49 -26.65
CA GLY A 62 -19.57 -6.90 -25.36
C GLY A 62 -18.45 -6.40 -24.44
N LEU A 63 -17.21 -6.32 -24.91
CA LEU A 63 -16.08 -5.82 -24.10
C LEU A 63 -16.20 -4.33 -23.74
N ASP A 64 -17.00 -3.57 -24.49
CA ASP A 64 -17.39 -2.19 -24.23
C ASP A 64 -18.59 -2.06 -23.27
N GLN A 65 -19.21 -3.17 -22.88
CA GLN A 65 -20.41 -3.22 -22.04
C GLN A 65 -20.08 -3.77 -20.65
N GLY A 66 -19.48 -2.94 -19.80
CA GLY A 66 -19.32 -3.21 -18.37
C GLY A 66 -17.87 -3.23 -17.88
N LYS A 67 -17.59 -4.04 -16.84
CA LYS A 67 -16.27 -4.16 -16.22
C LYS A 67 -15.55 -5.39 -16.78
N ALA A 68 -14.34 -5.19 -17.31
CA ALA A 68 -13.48 -6.26 -17.80
C ALA A 68 -12.24 -6.44 -16.92
N MET A 69 -11.81 -7.69 -16.72
CA MET A 69 -10.53 -8.02 -16.10
C MET A 69 -9.53 -8.38 -17.20
N TYR A 70 -8.43 -7.64 -17.27
CA TYR A 70 -7.39 -7.82 -18.28
C TYR A 70 -6.23 -8.64 -17.72
N PHE A 71 -5.87 -9.71 -18.41
CA PHE A 71 -4.65 -10.48 -18.12
C PHE A 71 -3.56 -10.06 -19.09
N LEU A 72 -2.68 -9.16 -18.64
CA LEU A 72 -1.58 -8.64 -19.44
C LEU A 72 -0.30 -9.45 -19.15
N PHE A 73 0.15 -10.24 -20.12
CA PHE A 73 1.32 -11.11 -19.97
C PHE A 73 2.60 -10.38 -20.38
N ILE A 74 3.59 -10.34 -19.49
CA ILE A 74 4.93 -9.80 -19.79
C ILE A 74 5.93 -10.96 -20.05
N LYS A 75 5.55 -12.21 -19.76
CA LYS A 75 6.35 -13.42 -20.05
C LYS A 75 5.49 -14.54 -20.66
N PRO A 76 6.02 -15.31 -21.63
CA PRO A 76 5.25 -16.28 -22.42
C PRO A 76 5.05 -17.64 -21.75
N GLU A 77 5.40 -17.81 -20.47
CA GLU A 77 5.34 -19.10 -19.78
C GLU A 77 3.91 -19.45 -19.34
N ILE A 78 3.02 -19.64 -20.31
CA ILE A 78 1.67 -20.15 -20.09
C ILE A 78 1.73 -21.67 -20.24
N SER A 79 1.52 -22.40 -19.15
CA SER A 79 1.33 -23.86 -19.21
C SER A 79 -0.14 -24.17 -19.52
N PHE A 80 -0.42 -25.27 -20.21
CA PHE A 80 -1.79 -25.65 -20.63
C PHE A 80 -2.22 -26.99 -20.04
N HIS A 81 -3.53 -27.17 -19.85
CA HIS A 81 -4.18 -28.48 -19.78
C HIS A 81 -5.00 -28.67 -21.04
N ASN A 82 -4.55 -29.53 -21.95
CA ASN A 82 -5.08 -29.61 -23.31
C ASN A 82 -5.01 -28.23 -24.00
N LYS A 83 -6.16 -27.61 -24.27
CA LYS A 83 -6.29 -26.28 -24.90
C LYS A 83 -6.55 -25.15 -23.89
N ALA A 84 -6.75 -25.47 -22.60
CA ALA A 84 -7.06 -24.49 -21.57
C ALA A 84 -5.77 -23.99 -20.89
N PRO A 85 -5.54 -22.67 -20.82
CA PRO A 85 -4.40 -22.12 -20.10
C PRO A 85 -4.52 -22.37 -18.60
N LYS A 86 -3.41 -22.71 -17.95
CA LYS A 86 -3.27 -22.81 -16.50
C LYS A 86 -2.69 -21.51 -15.98
N PHE A 87 -3.34 -20.97 -14.95
CA PHE A 87 -2.91 -19.75 -14.29
C PHE A 87 -2.36 -20.05 -12.91
N ARG A 88 -1.23 -19.42 -12.56
CA ARG A 88 -0.78 -19.33 -11.18
C ARG A 88 -1.19 -17.96 -10.66
N PHE A 89 -2.00 -17.94 -9.61
CA PHE A 89 -2.28 -16.70 -8.90
C PHE A 89 -0.96 -16.19 -8.28
N VAL A 90 -0.57 -14.96 -8.61
CA VAL A 90 0.63 -14.32 -8.06
C VAL A 90 0.23 -13.40 -6.92
N GLN A 91 -0.62 -12.41 -7.20
CA GLN A 91 -1.17 -11.48 -6.22
C GLN A 91 -2.34 -10.69 -6.80
N ARG A 92 -3.16 -10.08 -5.93
CA ARG A 92 -4.10 -9.02 -6.29
C ARG A 92 -3.36 -7.68 -6.16
N GLN A 93 -3.48 -6.80 -7.16
CA GLN A 93 -2.85 -5.49 -7.10
C GLN A 93 -3.51 -4.63 -6.00
N ASN A 94 -2.71 -3.77 -5.37
CA ASN A 94 -3.12 -2.76 -4.37
C ASN A 94 -3.67 -3.31 -3.03
N VAL A 95 -3.29 -4.53 -2.64
CA VAL A 95 -3.65 -5.09 -1.31
C VAL A 95 -2.41 -5.19 -0.44
N VAL A 96 -2.46 -4.55 0.73
CA VAL A 96 -1.36 -4.45 1.71
C VAL A 96 -1.63 -5.34 2.93
N LEU A 97 -2.85 -5.30 3.46
CA LEU A 97 -3.30 -6.14 4.55
C LEU A 97 -4.51 -6.98 4.11
N SER A 98 -4.52 -8.23 4.58
CA SER A 98 -5.63 -9.14 4.38
C SER A 98 -5.56 -10.27 5.41
N ILE A 99 -6.65 -10.52 6.15
CA ILE A 99 -6.79 -11.70 7.03
C ILE A 99 -7.80 -12.69 6.46
N ASP A 100 -8.94 -12.20 5.97
CA ASP A 100 -10.00 -12.99 5.37
C ASP A 100 -10.43 -12.39 4.00
N VAL A 101 -11.73 -12.11 3.82
CA VAL A 101 -12.26 -11.49 2.61
C VAL A 101 -11.90 -10.00 2.51
N ASP A 102 -11.49 -9.38 3.63
CA ASP A 102 -11.01 -8.00 3.69
C ASP A 102 -9.79 -7.79 2.78
N LYS A 103 -9.71 -6.59 2.22
CA LYS A 103 -8.64 -6.14 1.32
C LYS A 103 -8.33 -4.68 1.59
N THR A 104 -7.42 -4.41 2.53
CA THR A 104 -6.99 -3.05 2.81
C THR A 104 -5.80 -2.66 1.93
N SER A 105 -5.93 -1.53 1.22
CA SER A 105 -4.89 -0.97 0.37
C SER A 105 -3.92 -0.08 1.14
N GLU A 106 -2.81 0.30 0.50
CA GLU A 106 -1.85 1.26 1.08
C GLU A 106 -2.50 2.63 1.30
N GLU A 107 -3.38 3.04 0.39
CA GLU A 107 -4.08 4.34 0.44
C GLU A 107 -5.01 4.42 1.65
N VAL A 108 -5.78 3.35 1.91
CA VAL A 108 -6.64 3.27 3.09
C VAL A 108 -5.80 3.31 4.36
N LEU A 109 -4.72 2.52 4.43
CA LEU A 109 -3.84 2.52 5.60
C LEU A 109 -3.19 3.89 5.84
N LEU A 110 -2.77 4.58 4.78
CA LEU A 110 -2.20 5.92 4.88
C LEU A 110 -3.23 6.94 5.38
N HIS A 111 -4.46 6.89 4.87
CA HIS A 111 -5.56 7.75 5.31
C HIS A 111 -5.81 7.57 6.81
N VAL A 112 -6.03 6.32 7.24
CA VAL A 112 -6.28 5.97 8.65
C VAL A 112 -5.17 6.45 9.57
N VAL A 113 -3.90 6.23 9.18
CA VAL A 113 -2.76 6.67 9.99
C VAL A 113 -2.62 8.19 9.99
N THR A 114 -3.01 8.88 8.92
CA THR A 114 -3.00 10.34 8.85
C THR A 114 -4.01 10.94 9.82
N GLU A 115 -5.24 10.41 9.88
CA GLU A 115 -6.24 10.82 10.87
C GLU A 115 -5.77 10.57 12.31
N ALA A 116 -5.16 9.39 12.55
CA ALA A 116 -4.60 9.08 13.86
C ALA A 116 -3.43 10.00 14.25
N LYS A 117 -2.64 10.45 13.27
CA LYS A 117 -1.52 11.37 13.48
C LYS A 117 -1.99 12.74 13.99
N GLU A 118 -3.12 13.26 13.50
CA GLU A 118 -3.68 14.52 13.99
C GLU A 118 -4.04 14.43 15.49
N HIS A 119 -4.59 13.30 15.92
CA HIS A 119 -4.91 13.04 17.33
C HIS A 119 -3.65 12.89 18.19
N LEU A 120 -2.62 12.20 17.69
CA LEU A 120 -1.32 12.08 18.34
C LEU A 120 -0.65 13.43 18.58
N GLU A 121 -0.73 14.33 17.59
CA GLU A 121 -0.11 15.66 17.70
C GLU A 121 -0.76 16.52 18.79
N GLN A 122 -2.08 16.40 19.01
CA GLN A 122 -2.79 17.04 20.11
C GLN A 122 -2.30 16.54 21.49
N LEU A 123 -1.85 15.29 21.55
CA LEU A 123 -1.28 14.67 22.76
C LEU A 123 0.22 14.97 22.94
N GLY A 124 0.83 15.74 22.02
CA GLY A 124 2.26 16.09 22.09
C GLY A 124 3.19 14.97 21.59
N LEU A 125 2.65 14.00 20.86
CA LEU A 125 3.42 12.90 20.26
C LEU A 125 3.56 13.11 18.76
N LEU A 126 4.71 12.74 18.21
CA LEU A 126 4.97 12.76 16.78
C LEU A 126 5.15 11.32 16.28
N LEU A 127 4.26 10.86 15.40
CA LEU A 127 4.48 9.64 14.64
C LEU A 127 5.56 9.88 13.59
N THR A 128 6.73 9.27 13.77
CA THR A 128 7.87 9.39 12.84
C THR A 128 7.74 8.39 11.70
N GLU A 129 7.50 7.12 12.02
CA GLU A 129 7.39 6.04 11.05
C GLU A 129 6.34 5.00 11.49
N TYR A 130 5.82 4.28 10.50
CA TYR A 130 4.90 3.16 10.74
C TYR A 130 5.04 2.07 9.69
N THR A 131 4.69 0.85 10.10
CA THR A 131 4.49 -0.30 9.21
C THR A 131 3.39 -1.19 9.76
N SER A 132 2.94 -2.16 8.97
CA SER A 132 1.86 -3.08 9.35
C SER A 132 2.21 -4.53 9.07
N TYR A 133 1.44 -5.44 9.64
CA TYR A 133 1.57 -6.88 9.44
C TYR A 133 0.23 -7.57 9.71
N PRO A 134 -0.23 -8.48 8.84
CA PRO A 134 -1.39 -9.32 9.14
C PRO A 134 -0.95 -10.49 10.02
N ASP A 135 -1.28 -10.45 11.30
CA ASP A 135 -0.98 -11.53 12.24
C ASP A 135 -2.00 -12.66 12.11
N THR A 136 -1.54 -13.76 11.54
CA THR A 136 -2.30 -15.01 11.37
C THR A 136 -1.92 -16.08 12.39
N SER A 137 -1.07 -15.74 13.37
CA SER A 137 -0.70 -16.66 14.45
C SER A 137 -1.79 -16.77 15.52
N SER A 138 -2.64 -15.75 15.65
CA SER A 138 -3.83 -15.77 16.49
C SER A 138 -5.06 -16.27 15.73
N ILE A 139 -6.06 -16.77 16.46
CA ILE A 139 -7.36 -17.16 15.91
C ILE A 139 -8.46 -16.41 16.70
N PRO A 140 -9.21 -15.49 16.07
CA PRO A 140 -9.04 -15.01 14.69
C PRO A 140 -7.72 -14.24 14.48
N GLY A 141 -7.24 -14.21 13.24
CA GLY A 141 -6.10 -13.37 12.87
C GLY A 141 -6.46 -11.88 12.97
N HIS A 142 -5.49 -11.00 13.08
CA HIS A 142 -5.75 -9.56 13.26
C HIS A 142 -4.68 -8.69 12.63
N TYR A 143 -4.97 -7.40 12.47
CA TYR A 143 -4.00 -6.44 11.95
C TYR A 143 -3.12 -5.93 13.09
N VAL A 144 -1.81 -5.90 12.85
CA VAL A 144 -0.82 -5.28 13.74
C VAL A 144 -0.22 -4.07 13.02
N ILE A 145 -0.22 -2.91 13.67
CA ILE A 145 0.44 -1.69 13.17
C ILE A 145 1.54 -1.30 14.16
N TYR A 146 2.77 -1.18 13.66
CA TYR A 146 3.90 -0.71 14.44
C TYR A 146 4.06 0.80 14.29
N TRP A 147 4.17 1.52 15.41
CA TRP A 147 4.36 2.97 15.44
C TRP A 147 5.67 3.32 16.14
N GLU A 148 6.51 4.11 15.48
CA GLU A 148 7.63 4.78 16.14
C GLU A 148 7.20 6.21 16.49
N LEU A 149 7.19 6.50 17.79
CA LEU A 149 6.71 7.76 18.33
C LEU A 149 7.88 8.55 18.92
N LYS A 150 7.84 9.87 18.73
CA LYS A 150 8.76 10.83 19.34
C LYS A 150 7.99 11.80 20.21
N GLU A 151 8.35 11.89 21.48
CA GLU A 151 7.77 12.85 22.41
C GLU A 151 8.25 14.28 22.09
N LYS A 152 7.31 15.25 22.04
CA LYS A 152 7.65 16.68 21.94
C LYS A 152 7.90 17.32 23.32
N GLY A 153 7.79 16.57 24.44
CA GLY A 153 7.97 17.08 25.81
C GLY A 153 8.10 15.99 26.89
N SER A 154 8.35 16.37 28.15
CA SER A 154 8.70 15.48 29.27
C SER A 154 7.50 14.88 30.03
N LYS A 155 6.54 14.25 29.35
CA LYS A 155 5.45 13.52 30.04
C LYS A 155 5.51 12.05 29.65
N SER A 156 5.88 11.24 30.63
CA SER A 156 6.29 9.84 30.53
C SER A 156 5.15 8.83 30.65
N ASP A 157 3.93 9.19 30.27
CA ASP A 157 2.83 8.23 30.19
C ASP A 157 2.33 8.23 28.75
N PHE A 158 2.53 7.12 28.04
CA PHE A 158 1.89 6.90 26.75
C PHE A 158 0.38 7.00 26.97
N PRO A 159 -0.30 8.04 26.44
CA PRO A 159 -1.74 8.13 26.56
C PRO A 159 -2.33 6.87 25.95
N VAL A 160 -3.39 6.36 26.58
CA VAL A 160 -4.20 5.28 26.00
C VAL A 160 -4.62 5.78 24.63
N LEU A 161 -3.94 5.27 23.61
CA LEU A 161 -4.30 5.52 22.23
C LEU A 161 -5.72 5.01 22.07
N ASP A 162 -6.63 5.84 21.58
CA ASP A 162 -7.94 5.34 21.20
C ASP A 162 -7.78 4.58 19.88
N GLN A 163 -7.46 3.28 19.95
CA GLN A 163 -7.32 2.45 18.75
C GLN A 163 -8.65 2.33 17.99
N GLY A 164 -9.78 2.66 18.64
CA GLY A 164 -11.09 2.71 18.02
C GLY A 164 -11.13 3.68 16.85
N ILE A 165 -10.40 4.81 16.92
CA ILE A 165 -10.34 5.79 15.81
C ILE A 165 -9.70 5.17 14.57
N VAL A 166 -8.60 4.44 14.74
CA VAL A 166 -7.90 3.76 13.63
C VAL A 166 -8.79 2.67 13.04
N GLU A 167 -9.45 1.91 13.89
CA GLU A 167 -10.25 0.76 13.46
C GLU A 167 -11.58 1.17 12.80
N GLU A 168 -12.17 2.30 13.21
CA GLU A 168 -13.40 2.87 12.66
C GLU A 168 -13.21 3.43 11.24
N SER A 169 -12.02 3.95 10.94
CA SER A 169 -11.68 4.52 9.63
C SER A 169 -11.31 3.47 8.58
N LEU A 170 -11.30 2.18 8.93
CA LEU A 170 -11.11 1.08 7.98
C LEU A 170 -12.39 0.80 7.17
N ASP A 171 -12.24 0.08 6.07
CA ASP A 171 -13.34 -0.16 5.13
C ASP A 171 -14.51 -0.96 5.74
N SER A 172 -15.70 -0.85 5.13
CA SER A 172 -16.90 -1.52 5.63
C SER A 172 -16.81 -3.06 5.58
N VAL A 173 -15.91 -3.62 4.76
CA VAL A 173 -15.67 -5.07 4.69
C VAL A 173 -14.89 -5.53 5.92
N TYR A 174 -13.83 -4.81 6.30
CA TYR A 174 -13.10 -5.01 7.54
C TYR A 174 -14.03 -4.87 8.75
N GLY A 175 -14.87 -3.84 8.77
CA GLY A 175 -15.89 -3.65 9.81
C GLY A 175 -16.87 -4.84 9.90
N SER A 176 -17.31 -5.37 8.76
CA SER A 176 -18.16 -6.57 8.71
C SER A 176 -17.46 -7.81 9.29
N CYS A 177 -16.20 -8.02 8.90
CA CYS A 177 -15.38 -9.14 9.35
C CYS A 177 -15.11 -9.08 10.87
N ARG A 178 -14.92 -7.87 11.42
CA ARG A 178 -14.73 -7.64 12.86
C ARG A 178 -16.01 -7.83 13.67
N ARG A 179 -17.13 -7.28 13.20
CA ARG A 179 -18.38 -7.20 13.97
C ARG A 179 -19.33 -8.38 13.76
N ASN A 180 -19.56 -8.75 12.50
CA ASN A 180 -20.57 -9.72 12.12
C ASN A 180 -19.98 -11.13 12.01
N GLU A 181 -18.96 -11.29 11.16
CA GLU A 181 -18.38 -12.61 10.86
C GLU A 181 -17.43 -13.09 11.97
N LYS A 182 -16.87 -12.15 12.74
CA LYS A 182 -15.87 -12.39 13.79
C LYS A 182 -14.64 -13.16 13.26
N SER A 183 -14.33 -12.99 11.98
CA SER A 183 -13.20 -13.59 11.28
C SER A 183 -11.90 -12.82 11.50
N ILE A 184 -11.98 -11.56 11.94
CA ILE A 184 -10.82 -10.72 12.29
C ILE A 184 -10.87 -10.36 13.79
N GLY A 185 -9.72 -10.45 14.46
CA GLY A 185 -9.50 -10.03 15.84
C GLY A 185 -9.25 -8.53 15.98
N PRO A 186 -9.17 -7.99 17.21
CA PRO A 186 -8.96 -6.57 17.44
C PRO A 186 -7.65 -6.06 16.85
N LEU A 187 -7.71 -4.91 16.17
CA LEU A 187 -6.53 -4.23 15.67
C LEU A 187 -5.56 -3.95 16.83
N GLU A 188 -4.29 -4.29 16.64
CA GLU A 188 -3.23 -4.11 17.61
C GLU A 188 -2.26 -3.03 17.16
N ILE A 189 -1.99 -2.05 18.03
CA ILE A 189 -0.94 -1.05 17.84
C ILE A 189 0.24 -1.41 18.75
N ARG A 190 1.40 -1.64 18.14
CA ARG A 190 2.67 -1.88 18.84
C ARG A 190 3.56 -0.66 18.73
N VAL A 191 3.78 0.03 19.84
CA VAL A 191 4.71 1.16 19.89
C VAL A 191 6.13 0.62 20.02
N VAL A 192 7.04 1.10 19.18
CA VAL A 192 8.46 0.72 19.18
C VAL A 192 9.35 1.87 19.63
N ARG A 193 10.56 1.55 20.09
CA ARG A 193 11.57 2.55 20.49
C ARG A 193 12.00 3.43 19.30
N GLU A 194 12.37 4.68 19.57
CA GLU A 194 13.03 5.56 18.60
C GLU A 194 14.29 4.88 18.02
N GLY A 195 14.48 4.97 16.70
CA GLY A 195 15.56 4.30 15.95
C GLY A 195 15.29 2.83 15.63
N THR A 196 14.06 2.33 15.82
CA THR A 196 13.68 0.97 15.42
C THR A 196 13.62 0.85 13.91
N PHE A 197 13.03 1.83 13.24
CA PHE A 197 12.96 1.85 11.77
C PHE A 197 14.32 2.08 11.12
N ASP A 198 15.27 2.74 11.80
CA ASP A 198 16.67 2.85 11.35
C ASP A 198 17.34 1.47 11.31
N SER A 199 17.16 0.66 12.35
CA SER A 199 17.72 -0.70 12.32
C SER A 199 16.97 -1.66 11.39
N LEU A 200 15.68 -1.41 11.14
CA LEU A 200 14.97 -2.09 10.06
C LEU A 200 15.55 -1.72 8.69
N MET A 201 15.90 -0.45 8.49
CA MET A 201 16.59 0.04 7.29
C MET A 201 17.95 -0.64 7.12
N ASP A 202 18.79 -0.67 8.17
CA ASP A 202 20.08 -1.36 8.16
C ASP A 202 19.94 -2.83 7.75
N TYR A 203 18.93 -3.52 8.29
CA TYR A 203 18.63 -4.90 7.92
C TYR A 203 18.26 -5.03 6.43
N CYS A 204 17.39 -4.15 5.92
CA CYS A 204 17.02 -4.15 4.51
C CYS A 204 18.21 -3.84 3.59
N MET A 205 19.15 -2.99 4.02
CA MET A 205 20.39 -2.71 3.29
C MET A 205 21.29 -3.93 3.21
N LEU A 206 21.44 -4.68 4.32
CA LEU A 206 22.22 -5.92 4.35
C LEU A 206 21.65 -7.00 3.42
N GLN A 207 20.34 -6.97 3.15
CA GLN A 207 19.69 -7.85 2.17
C GLN A 207 19.88 -7.39 0.71
N GLY A 208 20.71 -6.37 0.46
CA GLY A 208 21.04 -5.89 -0.89
C GLY A 208 20.21 -4.71 -1.38
N SER A 209 19.46 -4.03 -0.50
CA SER A 209 18.72 -2.82 -0.87
C SER A 209 19.65 -1.61 -0.94
N SER A 210 19.48 -0.76 -1.95
CA SER A 210 20.19 0.52 -2.05
C SER A 210 19.67 1.52 -1.01
N LEU A 211 20.58 2.17 -0.26
CA LEU A 211 20.27 3.24 0.69
C LEU A 211 19.45 4.38 0.06
N SER A 212 19.74 4.75 -1.19
CA SER A 212 19.08 5.87 -1.88
C SER A 212 17.66 5.55 -2.36
N GLN A 213 17.25 4.29 -2.30
CA GLN A 213 15.94 3.82 -2.77
C GLN A 213 15.06 3.28 -1.64
N TYR A 214 15.60 3.20 -0.42
CA TYR A 214 14.86 2.64 0.69
C TYR A 214 13.66 3.53 1.03
N LYS A 215 12.49 2.90 1.12
CA LYS A 215 11.29 3.42 1.75
C LYS A 215 10.86 2.41 2.78
N THR A 216 10.42 2.86 3.95
CA THR A 216 9.80 1.99 4.95
C THR A 216 8.66 1.23 4.29
N PRO A 217 8.72 -0.11 4.23
CA PRO A 217 7.63 -0.90 3.67
C PRO A 217 6.39 -0.72 4.54
N ARG A 218 5.22 -0.48 3.93
CA ARG A 218 3.96 -0.32 4.67
C ARG A 218 3.41 -1.62 5.24
N CYS A 219 3.85 -2.76 4.73
CA CYS A 219 3.56 -4.08 5.29
C CYS A 219 4.81 -4.96 5.27
N ILE A 220 5.15 -5.55 6.42
CA ILE A 220 6.27 -6.47 6.58
C ILE A 220 5.81 -7.89 6.30
N LYS A 221 6.55 -8.63 5.47
CA LYS A 221 6.32 -10.06 5.21
C LYS A 221 7.45 -10.96 5.67
N SER A 222 8.58 -10.39 6.07
CA SER A 222 9.78 -11.15 6.45
C SER A 222 9.80 -11.42 7.94
N ASP A 223 9.89 -12.68 8.34
CA ASP A 223 9.99 -13.09 9.75
C ASP A 223 11.19 -12.46 10.47
N ALA A 224 12.31 -12.27 9.78
CA ALA A 224 13.49 -11.63 10.34
C ALA A 224 13.27 -10.14 10.63
N ALA A 225 12.57 -9.42 9.74
CA ALA A 225 12.17 -8.04 9.97
C ALA A 225 11.16 -7.93 11.12
N LEU A 226 10.20 -8.86 11.21
CA LEU A 226 9.25 -8.93 12.32
C LEU A 226 9.95 -9.18 13.66
N LYS A 227 10.99 -10.02 13.70
CA LYS A 227 11.80 -10.24 14.92
C LYS A 227 12.49 -8.96 15.39
N ILE A 228 13.03 -8.16 14.47
CA ILE A 228 13.64 -6.86 14.80
C ILE A 228 12.60 -5.93 15.42
N LEU A 229 11.44 -5.77 14.78
CA LEU A 229 10.35 -4.94 15.29
C LEU A 229 9.86 -5.40 16.67
N ASN A 230 9.53 -6.69 16.80
CA ASN A 230 9.03 -7.28 18.05
C ASN A 230 10.03 -7.14 19.22
N SER A 231 11.34 -7.23 18.95
CA SER A 231 12.37 -7.08 19.99
C SER A 231 12.47 -5.66 20.57
N ARG A 232 11.87 -4.67 19.89
CA ARG A 232 11.94 -3.24 20.24
C ARG A 232 10.59 -2.63 20.61
N VAL A 233 9.57 -3.45 20.78
CA VAL A 233 8.25 -3.02 21.25
C VAL A 233 8.37 -2.55 22.70
N ILE A 234 7.82 -1.37 22.99
CA ILE A 234 7.74 -0.78 24.34
C ILE A 234 6.32 -0.81 24.91
N GLY A 235 5.31 -0.93 24.04
CA GLY A 235 3.91 -1.05 24.43
C GLY A 235 3.12 -1.73 23.33
N SER A 236 2.13 -2.53 23.72
CA SER A 236 1.17 -3.16 22.83
C SER A 236 -0.22 -2.83 23.33
N PHE A 237 -1.08 -2.41 22.41
CA PHE A 237 -2.43 -1.97 22.72
C PHE A 237 -3.41 -2.50 21.67
N SER A 238 -4.39 -3.28 22.11
CA SER A 238 -5.44 -3.81 21.25
C SER A 238 -6.71 -2.97 21.35
N SER A 239 -7.38 -2.78 20.22
CA SER A 239 -8.67 -2.09 20.16
C SER A 239 -9.70 -2.78 21.04
N GLN A 240 -10.33 -1.99 21.92
CA GLN A 240 -11.42 -2.44 22.79
C GLN A 240 -12.81 -2.16 22.18
N CYS A 241 -12.87 -1.33 21.14
CA CYS A 241 -14.12 -0.96 20.47
C CYS A 241 -14.29 -1.80 19.20
N VAL A 242 -15.52 -2.24 18.95
CA VAL A 242 -15.87 -2.89 17.67
C VAL A 242 -16.36 -1.78 16.73
N PRO A 243 -15.80 -1.66 15.52
CA PRO A 243 -16.16 -0.56 14.63
C PRO A 243 -17.64 -0.56 14.29
N SER A 244 -18.21 0.62 14.03
CA SER A 244 -19.57 0.70 13.51
C SER A 244 -19.62 0.05 12.12
N TRP A 245 -20.69 -0.71 11.87
CA TRP A 245 -20.89 -1.37 10.59
C TRP A 245 -22.35 -1.30 10.21
N ASP A 246 -22.60 -0.82 9.00
CA ASP A 246 -23.92 -0.78 8.38
C ASP A 246 -23.94 -1.72 7.16
N PRO A 247 -24.80 -2.76 7.15
CA PRO A 247 -24.93 -3.67 6.01
C PRO A 247 -25.36 -2.99 4.70
N PHE A 248 -25.85 -1.75 4.74
CA PHE A 248 -26.34 -1.03 3.57
C PHE A 248 -25.31 -0.09 2.92
N ILE A 249 -24.12 0.09 3.52
CA ILE A 249 -23.03 0.89 2.94
C ILE A 249 -21.98 -0.05 2.31
N MET A 250 -22.17 -0.34 1.01
CA MET A 250 -21.11 -0.92 0.16
C MET A 250 -20.48 0.21 -0.64
N VAL A 251 -19.22 0.54 -0.34
CA VAL A 251 -18.40 1.50 -1.11
C VAL A 251 -17.85 0.81 -2.36
#